data_AF-A0A1R3JQN0-F1
#
_entry.id   AF-A0A1R3JQN0-F1
#
_cell.length_a   1.000
_cell.length_b   1.000
_cell.length_c   1.000
_cell.angle_alpha   90.00
_cell.angle_beta   90.00
_cell.angle_gamma   90.00
#
_symmetry.space_group_name_H-M   'P 1'
#
loop_
_entity.id
_entity.type
_entity.pdbx_description
1 polymer ?
#
loop_
_entity_poly.entity_id
_entity_poly.type
_entity_poly.pdbx_seq_one_letter_code
_entity_poly.pdbx_strand_id
1 'polypeptide(L)'
;MSDDFNLPEELLLEILVRVPAEDLVKFTAVCKSWNSVIKNPNFISTHLGKTISSSNSRRLLLFRLCSLKKRRVVENYSLRFDNEDVNKYKQLHFPSNKFRSVSRCFSVLGTYNGDMGM
;
A
#
# COMPACT_ATOMS: atom_id res chain seq x y z
N MET A 1 -24.70 -37.66 3.57
CA MET A 1 -23.78 -36.92 4.44
C MET A 1 -23.52 -35.60 3.76
N SER A 2 -24.24 -34.57 4.19
CA SER A 2 -24.26 -33.26 3.55
C SER A 2 -23.50 -32.33 4.48
N ASP A 3 -22.18 -32.31 4.36
CA ASP A 3 -21.38 -31.28 5.03
C ASP A 3 -21.44 -30.02 4.18
N ASP A 4 -22.40 -29.17 4.52
CA ASP A 4 -22.54 -27.79 4.05
C ASP A 4 -21.30 -26.97 4.46
N PHE A 5 -20.23 -27.05 3.66
CA PHE A 5 -19.14 -26.07 3.66
C PHE A 5 -19.47 -24.90 2.72
N ASN A 6 -20.75 -24.53 2.62
CA ASN A 6 -21.18 -23.38 1.83
C ASN A 6 -20.99 -22.12 2.67
N LEU A 7 -19.92 -21.38 2.39
CA LEU A 7 -19.74 -20.04 2.93
C LEU A 7 -20.93 -19.16 2.50
N PRO A 8 -21.63 -18.50 3.44
CA PRO A 8 -22.67 -17.52 3.12
C PRO A 8 -22.19 -16.49 2.09
N GLU A 9 -23.08 -16.09 1.19
CA GLU A 9 -22.75 -15.19 0.08
C GLU A 9 -22.23 -13.83 0.59
N GLU A 10 -22.76 -13.35 1.72
CA GLU A 10 -22.32 -12.11 2.36
C GLU A 10 -20.86 -12.20 2.81
N LEU A 11 -20.46 -13.33 3.41
CA LEU A 11 -19.10 -13.55 3.85
C LEU A 11 -18.15 -13.73 2.65
N LEU A 12 -18.61 -14.39 1.59
CA LEU A 12 -17.86 -14.50 0.34
C LEU A 12 -17.57 -13.12 -0.25
N LEU A 13 -18.60 -12.26 -0.37
CA LEU A 13 -18.47 -10.89 -0.86
C LEU A 13 -17.47 -10.08 -0.05
N GLU A 14 -17.55 -10.18 1.28
CA GLU A 14 -16.66 -9.52 2.22
C GLU A 14 -15.19 -9.93 2.05
N ILE A 15 -14.94 -11.21 1.81
CA ILE A 15 -13.58 -11.73 1.55
C ILE A 15 -13.10 -11.21 0.19
N LEU A 16 -13.88 -11.42 -0.87
CA LEU A 16 -13.50 -11.05 -2.23
C LEU A 16 -13.29 -9.54 -2.40
N VAL A 17 -14.04 -8.69 -1.71
CA VAL A 17 -13.87 -7.22 -1.70
C VAL A 17 -12.51 -6.77 -1.11
N ARG A 18 -11.85 -7.61 -0.31
CA ARG A 18 -10.53 -7.31 0.28
C ARG A 18 -9.36 -7.81 -0.57
N VAL A 19 -9.64 -8.61 -1.60
CA VAL A 19 -8.62 -9.21 -2.47
C VAL A 19 -8.25 -8.24 -3.59
N PRO A 20 -6.96 -8.07 -3.94
CA PRO A 20 -6.55 -7.29 -5.10
C PRO A 20 -7.20 -7.77 -6.40
N ALA A 21 -7.45 -6.84 -7.34
CA ALA A 21 -8.13 -7.16 -8.60
C ALA A 21 -7.39 -8.25 -9.41
N GLU A 22 -6.07 -8.25 -9.37
CA GLU A 22 -5.20 -9.20 -10.07
C GLU A 22 -5.44 -10.65 -9.62
N ASP A 23 -5.66 -10.86 -8.32
CA ASP A 23 -5.92 -12.18 -7.76
C ASP A 23 -7.38 -12.61 -7.94
N LEU A 24 -8.32 -11.65 -7.97
CA LEU A 24 -9.73 -11.94 -8.27
C LEU A 24 -9.91 -12.57 -9.65
N VAL A 25 -9.09 -12.22 -10.64
CA VAL A 25 -9.13 -12.85 -11.97
C VAL A 25 -8.86 -14.35 -11.86
N LYS A 26 -7.89 -14.76 -11.02
CA LYS A 26 -7.57 -16.18 -10.79
C LYS A 26 -8.73 -16.90 -10.08
N PHE A 27 -9.43 -16.20 -9.19
CA PHE A 27 -10.56 -16.74 -8.43
C PHE A 27 -11.79 -17.07 -9.28
N THR A 28 -11.90 -16.50 -10.49
CA THR A 28 -12.94 -16.88 -11.46
C THR A 28 -12.85 -18.36 -11.88
N ALA A 29 -11.69 -19.01 -11.71
CA ALA A 29 -11.50 -20.41 -12.04
C ALA A 29 -11.85 -21.39 -10.90
N VAL A 30 -12.15 -20.91 -9.68
CA VAL A 30 -12.40 -21.77 -8.51
C VAL A 30 -13.74 -22.51 -8.62
N CYS A 31 -14.83 -21.77 -8.82
CA CYS A 31 -16.14 -22.34 -9.04
C CYS A 31 -17.10 -21.34 -9.74
N LYS A 32 -18.24 -21.85 -10.21
CA LYS A 32 -19.25 -21.02 -10.91
C LYS A 32 -19.83 -19.92 -10.02
N SER A 33 -20.01 -20.19 -8.72
CA SER A 33 -20.55 -19.21 -7.77
C SER A 33 -19.58 -18.02 -7.62
N TRP A 34 -18.29 -18.27 -7.40
CA TRP A 34 -17.28 -17.22 -7.28
C TRP A 34 -17.16 -16.40 -8.57
N ASN A 35 -17.14 -17.07 -9.72
CA ASN A 35 -17.14 -16.39 -11.02
C ASN A 35 -18.37 -15.49 -11.21
N SER A 36 -19.56 -15.93 -10.80
CA SER A 36 -20.79 -15.12 -10.90
C SER A 36 -20.74 -13.89 -10.00
N VAL A 37 -20.20 -14.03 -8.78
CA VAL A 37 -20.04 -12.90 -7.85
C VAL A 37 -19.03 -11.90 -8.40
N ILE A 38 -17.88 -12.35 -8.89
CA ILE A 38 -16.81 -11.49 -9.40
C ILE A 38 -17.26 -10.72 -10.65
N LYS A 39 -18.08 -11.32 -11.51
CA LYS A 39 -18.63 -10.69 -12.71
C LYS A 39 -19.86 -9.83 -12.45
N ASN A 40 -20.36 -9.75 -11.22
CA ASN A 40 -21.51 -8.93 -10.87
C ASN A 40 -21.15 -7.43 -10.93
N PRO A 41 -21.89 -6.58 -11.68
CA PRO A 41 -21.62 -5.15 -11.76
C PRO A 41 -21.61 -4.42 -10.41
N ASN A 42 -22.48 -4.82 -9.47
CA ASN A 42 -22.54 -4.25 -8.13
C ASN A 42 -21.27 -4.57 -7.33
N PHE A 43 -20.76 -5.81 -7.46
CA PHE A 43 -19.50 -6.21 -6.85
C PHE A 43 -18.34 -5.41 -7.43
N ILE A 44 -18.27 -5.30 -8.77
CA ILE A 44 -17.24 -4.52 -9.47
C ILE A 44 -17.26 -3.05 -9.02
N SER A 45 -18.43 -2.42 -8.96
CA SER A 45 -18.57 -1.03 -8.50
C SER A 45 -18.11 -0.86 -7.05
N THR A 46 -18.50 -1.78 -6.17
CA THR A 46 -18.12 -1.76 -4.75
C THR A 46 -16.61 -1.97 -4.55
N HIS A 47 -16.04 -2.95 -5.26
CA HIS A 47 -14.61 -3.25 -5.25
C HIS A 47 -13.80 -2.08 -5.81
N LEU A 48 -14.24 -1.48 -6.91
CA LEU A 48 -13.60 -0.32 -7.53
C LEU A 48 -13.68 0.90 -6.61
N GLY A 49 -14.84 1.19 -6.01
CA GLY A 49 -15.00 2.29 -5.06
C GLY A 49 -14.07 2.16 -3.85
N LYS A 50 -13.91 0.93 -3.32
CA LYS A 50 -12.96 0.65 -2.25
C LYS A 50 -11.50 0.77 -2.71
N THR A 51 -11.20 0.29 -3.92
CA THR A 51 -9.87 0.40 -4.51
C THR A 51 -9.51 1.85 -4.76
N ILE A 52 -10.42 2.70 -5.24
CA ILE A 52 -10.18 4.14 -5.45
C ILE A 52 -10.02 4.88 -4.11
N SER A 53 -10.88 4.58 -3.13
CA SER A 53 -10.74 5.10 -1.76
C SER A 53 -9.40 4.68 -1.14
N SER A 54 -8.94 3.46 -1.45
CA SER A 54 -7.66 2.91 -1.03
C SER A 54 -6.50 3.23 -1.98
N SER A 55 -6.70 3.75 -3.19
CA SER A 55 -5.66 4.16 -4.15
C SER A 55 -5.32 5.64 -4.00
N ASN A 56 -6.18 6.37 -3.30
CA ASN A 56 -5.75 7.39 -2.32
C ASN A 56 -4.98 6.75 -1.13
N SER A 57 -4.39 5.56 -1.32
CA SER A 57 -3.17 5.14 -0.67
C SER A 57 -2.25 6.32 -0.78
N ARG A 58 -2.18 7.03 0.34
CA ARG A 58 -1.31 8.15 0.59
C ARG A 58 0.10 7.62 0.33
N ARG A 59 0.53 7.67 -0.93
CA ARG A 59 1.90 7.38 -1.32
C ARG A 59 2.69 8.42 -0.56
N LEU A 60 3.49 7.95 0.39
CA LEU A 60 4.25 8.81 1.27
C LEU A 60 5.72 8.69 0.90
N LEU A 61 6.34 9.82 0.61
CA LEU A 61 7.77 9.95 0.40
C LEU A 61 8.45 10.20 1.74
N LEU A 62 9.53 9.47 2.01
CA LEU A 62 10.38 9.73 3.16
C LEU A 62 11.46 10.75 2.80
N PHE A 63 11.33 11.94 3.36
CA PHE A 63 12.32 13.02 3.23
C PHE A 63 13.29 12.98 4.40
N ARG A 64 14.58 12.98 4.09
CA ARG A 64 15.68 13.14 5.06
C ARG A 64 16.39 14.45 4.78
N LEU A 65 16.39 15.35 5.77
CA LEU A 65 17.04 16.66 5.71
C LEU A 65 18.20 16.68 6.70
N CYS A 66 19.42 16.74 6.18
CA CYS A 66 20.63 16.87 6.97
C CYS A 66 21.03 18.35 7.06
N SER A 67 21.08 18.91 8.27
CA SER A 67 21.49 20.30 8.51
C SER A 67 22.74 20.33 9.39
N LEU A 68 23.77 21.04 8.95
CA LEU A 68 24.99 21.28 9.72
C LEU A 68 24.78 22.50 10.62
N LYS A 69 24.74 22.29 11.94
CA LYS A 69 24.67 23.37 12.93
C LYS A 69 25.85 23.27 13.89
N LYS A 70 26.70 24.30 13.95
CA LYS A 70 27.75 24.48 14.97
C LYS A 70 28.55 23.18 15.26
N ARG A 71 29.02 22.50 14.20
CA ARG A 71 29.79 21.22 14.22
C ARG A 71 29.00 19.92 14.50
N ARG A 72 27.67 19.94 14.54
CA ARG A 72 26.84 18.73 14.61
C ARG A 72 25.97 18.59 13.36
N VAL A 73 25.83 17.36 12.87
CA VAL A 73 24.82 17.00 11.85
C VAL A 73 23.50 16.75 12.58
N VAL A 74 22.47 17.52 12.23
CA VAL A 74 21.10 17.32 12.69
C VAL A 74 20.32 16.71 11.54
N GLU A 75 19.69 15.56 11.79
CA GLU A 75 18.88 14.85 10.80
C GLU A 75 17.41 15.00 11.13
N ASN A 76 16.64 15.50 10.18
CA ASN A 76 15.20 15.59 10.28
C ASN A 76 14.57 14.66 9.25
N TYR A 77 13.64 13.82 9.69
CA TYR A 77 12.91 12.91 8.83
C TYR A 77 11.45 13.36 8.76
N SER A 78 10.86 13.38 7.57
CA SER A 78 9.45 13.69 7.39
C SER A 78 8.83 12.82 6.32
N LEU A 79 7.65 12.27 6.61
CA LEU A 79 6.78 11.70 5.60
C LEU A 79 6.02 12.82 4.90
N ARG A 80 5.98 12.78 3.58
CA ARG A 80 5.31 13.75 2.72
C ARG A 80 4.45 13.03 1.70
N PHE A 81 3.38 13.65 1.24
CA PHE A 81 2.57 13.08 0.16
C PHE A 81 3.35 13.06 -1.14
N ASP A 82 3.15 12.01 -1.93
CA ASP A 82 3.57 11.89 -3.32
C ASP A 82 2.53 12.61 -4.21
N ASN A 83 2.50 13.94 -4.08
CA ASN A 83 1.69 14.86 -4.87
C ASN A 83 2.59 16.00 -5.38
N GLU A 84 2.09 16.83 -6.30
CA GLU A 84 2.89 17.93 -6.90
C GLU A 84 3.50 18.87 -5.84
N ASP A 85 2.74 19.17 -4.78
CA ASP A 85 3.17 20.07 -3.71
C ASP A 85 4.12 19.41 -2.68
N VAL A 86 4.21 18.08 -2.70
CA VAL A 86 4.95 17.26 -1.74
C VAL A 86 4.66 17.69 -0.29
N ASN A 87 3.37 17.79 0.03
CA ASN A 87 2.89 18.35 1.30
C ASN A 87 3.35 17.51 2.49
N LYS A 88 3.76 18.16 3.58
CA LYS A 88 4.24 17.45 4.78
C LYS A 88 3.08 16.73 5.47
N TYR A 89 3.17 15.41 5.57
CA TYR A 89 2.21 14.58 6.31
C TYR A 89 2.57 14.49 7.79
N LYS A 90 3.81 14.08 8.10
CA LYS A 90 4.26 13.87 9.48
C LYS A 90 5.76 14.05 9.63
N GLN A 91 6.19 14.67 10.73
CA GLN A 91 7.60 14.67 11.13
C GLN A 91 7.91 13.44 11.99
N LEU A 92 8.98 12.73 11.64
CA LEU A 92 9.48 11.61 12.43
C LEU A 92 10.57 12.14 13.35
N HIS A 93 10.31 12.08 14.65
CA HIS A 93 11.30 12.38 15.68
C HIS A 93 12.04 11.09 16.04
N PHE A 94 13.32 11.03 15.69
CA PHE A 94 14.19 9.98 16.17
C PHE A 94 14.98 10.48 17.38
N PRO A 95 15.20 9.65 18.41
CA PRO A 95 16.09 10.00 19.49
C PRO A 95 17.49 10.21 18.90
N SER A 96 17.91 11.47 18.87
CA SER A 96 19.27 11.82 18.55
C SER A 96 20.19 11.01 19.45
N ASN A 97 21.23 10.41 18.87
CA ASN A 97 22.37 9.74 19.54
C ASN A 97 22.47 8.21 19.39
N LYS A 98 21.50 7.48 18.82
CA LYS A 98 21.66 6.03 18.55
C LYS A 98 22.19 5.68 17.16
N PHE A 99 21.99 6.54 16.17
CA PHE A 99 22.49 6.34 14.81
C PHE A 99 23.37 7.53 14.44
N ARG A 100 24.68 7.43 14.69
CA ARG A 100 25.62 8.38 14.09
C ARG A 100 25.69 8.04 12.61
N SER A 101 25.02 8.83 11.76
CA SER A 101 25.26 8.76 10.33
C SER A 101 26.69 9.22 10.08
N VAL A 102 27.58 8.25 9.85
CA VAL A 102 28.92 8.50 9.31
C VAL A 102 28.68 9.03 7.89
N SER A 103 29.01 10.29 7.64
CA SER A 103 28.73 11.04 6.41
C SER A 103 28.79 10.25 5.10
N ARG A 104 27.66 10.16 4.41
CA ARG A 104 27.37 10.75 3.07
C ARG A 104 26.09 10.06 2.56
N CYS A 105 25.15 10.89 2.12
CA CYS A 105 23.89 10.55 1.44
C CYS A 105 23.75 9.07 1.04
N PHE A 106 22.84 8.34 1.70
CA PHE A 106 22.52 6.98 1.29
C PHE A 106 22.10 6.98 -0.18
N SER A 107 22.66 6.06 -0.97
CA SER A 107 22.20 5.79 -2.32
C SER A 107 20.80 5.19 -2.25
N VAL A 108 19.92 5.64 -3.14
CA VAL A 108 18.60 5.03 -3.34
C VAL A 108 18.84 3.63 -3.90
N LEU A 109 18.66 2.58 -3.10
CA LEU A 109 18.84 1.18 -3.51
C LEU A 109 17.61 0.60 -4.24
N GLY A 110 16.90 1.44 -4.97
CA GLY A 110 15.74 1.08 -5.78
C GLY A 110 14.41 1.49 -5.17
N THR A 111 13.47 1.86 -6.03
CA THR A 111 12.04 1.92 -5.74
C THR A 111 11.47 0.54 -6.04
N TYR A 112 10.87 -0.12 -5.05
CA TYR A 112 10.18 -1.39 -5.26
C TYR A 112 8.89 -1.14 -6.04
N ASN A 113 9.01 -1.13 -7.36
CA ASN A 113 7.89 -1.40 -8.24
C ASN A 113 8.15 -2.81 -8.76
N GLY A 114 7.44 -3.79 -8.20
CA GLY A 114 7.43 -5.15 -8.74
C GLY A 114 6.76 -5.12 -10.10
N ASP A 115 7.55 -4.91 -11.14
CA ASP A 115 7.22 -5.39 -12.47
C ASP A 115 8.51 -5.68 -13.23
N MET A 116 8.89 -6.96 -13.22
CA MET A 116 9.90 -7.53 -14.09
C MET A 116 9.20 -8.61 -14.90
N GLY A 117 8.49 -8.16 -15.94
CA GLY A 117 8.09 -8.99 -17.07
C GLY A 117 9.29 -9.20 -18.00
N MET A 118 9.38 -10.44 -18.50
CA MET A 118 10.48 -11.08 -19.25
C MET A 118 11.14 -10.27 -20.36
#